data_AF-A0A926A4N7-F1
#
_entry.id   AF-A0A926A4N7-F1
#
_cell.length_a   1.000
_cell.length_b   1.000
_cell.length_c   1.000
_cell.angle_alpha   90.00
_cell.angle_beta   90.00
_cell.angle_gamma   90.00
#
_symmetry.space_group_name_H-M   'P 1'
#
loop_
_entity.id
_entity.type
_entity.pdbx_description
1 polymer ?
#
loop_
_entity_poly.entity_id
_entity_poly.type
_entity_poly.pdbx_seq_one_letter_code
_entity_poly.pdbx_strand_id
1 'polypeptide(L)'
;MLLSRVNASVEISLPPLPVLETGAPVITSGTNLFQPAGSVESPATSRPTIPRPAFLEFLKLGIEHILIGFDHLLFLCALLIGVRQIKPMLWIITCFTLAHSVTLALSALNIVMLSSRLVEPLIALSIIVVAVENIFRKEATTDRYWMAGGFGLIHGFGFASVLRDTGL
;
A
#
# COMPACT_ATOMS: atom_id res chain seq x y z
N MET A 1 27.95 23.74 41.78
CA MET A 1 29.21 23.24 42.37
C MET A 1 28.97 21.81 42.83
N LEU A 2 29.56 20.85 42.10
CA LEU A 2 29.92 19.48 42.51
C LEU A 2 28.78 18.47 42.75
N LEU A 3 28.43 17.65 41.74
CA LEU A 3 29.08 16.39 41.31
C LEU A 3 28.55 15.15 42.07
N SER A 4 28.08 14.18 41.28
CA SER A 4 28.61 12.80 41.22
C SER A 4 27.67 11.64 41.60
N ARG A 5 27.56 10.72 40.61
CA ARG A 5 27.30 9.26 40.66
C ARG A 5 25.84 8.84 40.89
N VAL A 6 25.07 8.45 39.87
CA VAL A 6 25.19 7.25 39.00
C VAL A 6 25.57 6.01 39.81
N ASN A 7 24.56 5.26 40.27
CA ASN A 7 24.71 3.90 40.77
C ASN A 7 23.85 2.98 39.89
N ALA A 8 24.40 2.60 38.74
CA ALA A 8 23.82 1.60 37.85
C ALA A 8 24.25 0.21 38.33
N SER A 9 23.35 -0.51 39.01
CA SER A 9 23.51 -1.95 39.26
C SER A 9 22.85 -2.70 38.11
N VAL A 10 23.63 -2.97 37.07
CA VAL A 10 23.22 -3.84 35.96
C VAL A 10 23.66 -5.26 36.34
N GLU A 11 22.76 -6.04 36.95
CA GLU A 11 22.93 -7.48 37.08
C GLU A 11 22.73 -8.13 35.71
N ILE A 12 23.85 -8.45 35.05
CA ILE A 12 23.86 -9.22 33.81
C ILE A 12 23.59 -10.68 34.18
N SER A 13 22.32 -11.08 34.18
CA SER A 13 21.90 -12.47 34.30
C SER A 13 22.17 -13.19 32.97
N LEU A 14 23.30 -13.90 32.89
CA LEU A 14 23.66 -14.70 31.72
C LEU A 14 22.88 -16.02 31.75
N PRO A 15 22.14 -16.40 30.69
CA PRO A 15 21.50 -17.71 30.62
C PRO A 15 22.57 -18.82 30.54
N PRO A 16 22.36 -19.97 31.22
CA PRO A 16 23.31 -21.09 31.16
C PRO A 16 23.42 -21.61 29.72
N LEU A 17 24.64 -21.81 29.24
CA LEU A 17 24.90 -22.35 27.91
C LEU A 17 24.37 -23.80 27.80
N PRO A 18 23.68 -24.15 26.69
CA PRO A 18 23.27 -25.53 26.45
C PRO A 18 24.50 -26.42 26.26
N VAL A 19 24.58 -27.45 27.10
CA VAL A 19 25.62 -28.49 27.09
C VAL A 19 25.51 -29.28 25.78
N LEU A 20 26.62 -29.42 25.06
CA LEU A 20 26.73 -30.30 23.88
C LEU A 20 26.66 -31.78 24.35
N GLU A 21 25.48 -32.39 24.28
CA GLU A 21 25.35 -33.84 24.45
C GLU A 21 26.05 -34.57 23.30
N THR A 22 27.07 -35.33 23.66
CA THR A 22 27.92 -36.12 22.77
C THR A 22 27.43 -37.58 22.78
N GLY A 23 26.92 -38.05 21.63
CA GLY A 23 27.06 -39.42 21.11
C GLY A 23 26.37 -40.61 21.82
N ALA A 24 25.35 -41.18 21.17
CA ALA A 24 25.22 -42.60 20.75
C ALA A 24 23.75 -42.99 20.45
N PRO A 25 23.48 -43.94 19.53
CA PRO A 25 22.14 -44.20 19.02
C PRO A 25 21.38 -45.16 19.94
N VAL A 26 20.22 -44.72 20.47
CA VAL A 26 19.28 -45.60 21.15
C VAL A 26 18.26 -46.09 20.12
N ILE A 27 18.43 -47.34 19.70
CA ILE A 27 17.42 -48.11 18.96
C ILE A 27 16.34 -48.52 19.97
N THR A 28 15.11 -48.04 19.77
CA THR A 28 13.91 -48.67 20.33
C THR A 28 12.99 -49.01 19.17
N SER A 29 12.96 -50.30 18.84
CA SER A 29 12.06 -50.91 17.88
C SER A 29 10.65 -50.99 18.46
N GLY A 30 9.72 -50.27 17.86
CA GLY A 30 8.28 -50.39 18.04
C GLY A 30 7.59 -50.34 16.68
N THR A 31 7.51 -51.51 16.02
CA THR A 31 6.48 -51.91 15.05
C THR A 31 5.97 -50.86 14.04
N ASN A 32 6.64 -50.76 12.89
CA ASN A 32 6.00 -50.48 11.60
C ASN A 32 6.54 -51.49 10.55
N LEU A 33 6.31 -52.77 10.81
CA LEU A 33 6.53 -53.82 9.83
C LEU A 33 5.23 -53.95 9.02
N PHE A 34 5.31 -53.53 7.76
CA PHE A 34 4.26 -53.45 6.74
C PHE A 34 3.50 -52.11 6.64
N GLN A 35 4.14 -51.11 6.01
CA GLN A 35 3.42 -50.12 5.20
C GLN A 35 3.87 -50.35 3.75
N PRO A 36 2.97 -50.78 2.84
CA PRO A 36 3.35 -51.06 1.46
C PRO A 36 3.85 -49.79 0.78
N ALA A 37 4.96 -49.93 0.06
CA ALA A 37 5.46 -48.92 -0.85
C ALA A 37 4.35 -48.51 -1.81
N GLY A 38 3.93 -47.24 -1.76
CA GLY A 38 2.95 -46.69 -2.69
C GLY A 38 1.82 -45.87 -2.06
N SER A 39 2.10 -44.96 -1.13
CA SER A 39 1.35 -43.70 -1.15
C SER A 39 2.08 -42.80 -2.13
N VAL A 40 1.67 -42.90 -3.40
CA VAL A 40 1.89 -41.85 -4.40
C VAL A 40 1.69 -40.53 -3.67
N GLU A 41 2.76 -39.75 -3.50
CA GLU A 41 2.63 -38.34 -3.19
C GLU A 41 1.71 -37.81 -4.28
N SER A 42 0.44 -37.61 -3.90
CA SER A 42 -0.54 -37.02 -4.78
C SER A 42 0.14 -35.74 -5.25
N PRO A 43 0.41 -35.56 -6.56
CA PRO A 43 0.94 -34.30 -7.02
C PRO A 43 -0.11 -33.32 -6.56
N ALA A 44 0.24 -32.48 -5.58
CA ALA A 44 -0.56 -31.37 -5.16
C ALA A 44 -0.86 -30.68 -6.47
N THR A 45 -2.08 -30.92 -6.97
CA THR A 45 -2.52 -30.40 -8.23
C THR A 45 -2.54 -28.93 -7.91
N SER A 46 -1.48 -28.22 -8.33
CA SER A 46 -1.43 -26.78 -8.36
C SER A 46 -2.65 -26.46 -9.18
N ARG A 47 -3.77 -26.20 -8.48
CA ARG A 47 -5.03 -25.82 -9.10
C ARG A 47 -4.60 -24.76 -10.09
N PRO A 48 -4.90 -24.90 -11.39
CA PRO A 48 -4.58 -23.84 -12.32
C PRO A 48 -5.32 -22.65 -11.76
N THR A 49 -4.59 -21.76 -11.09
CA THR A 49 -5.06 -20.44 -10.77
C THR A 49 -5.21 -19.86 -12.15
N ILE A 50 -6.42 -20.00 -12.71
CA ILE A 50 -6.85 -19.23 -13.86
C ILE A 50 -6.32 -17.84 -13.53
N PRO A 51 -5.32 -17.32 -14.26
CA PRO A 51 -4.85 -15.97 -13.99
C PRO A 51 -6.11 -15.15 -14.12
N ARG A 52 -6.67 -14.65 -13.00
CA ARG A 52 -7.63 -13.58 -13.12
C ARG A 52 -6.92 -12.58 -14.00
N PRO A 53 -7.52 -12.13 -15.11
CA PRO A 53 -6.84 -11.20 -15.99
C PRO A 53 -6.32 -10.10 -15.06
N ALA A 54 -5.00 -9.89 -15.00
CA ALA A 54 -4.36 -9.10 -13.93
C ALA A 54 -5.07 -7.75 -13.75
N PHE A 55 -5.58 -7.22 -14.86
CA PHE A 55 -6.53 -6.11 -14.95
C PHE A 55 -7.70 -6.12 -13.95
N LEU A 56 -8.43 -7.23 -13.77
CA LEU A 56 -9.55 -7.32 -12.84
C LEU A 56 -9.11 -7.21 -11.38
N GLU A 57 -7.94 -7.74 -11.02
CA GLU A 57 -7.41 -7.58 -9.66
C GLU A 57 -6.93 -6.14 -9.43
N PHE A 58 -6.21 -5.56 -10.39
CA PHE A 58 -5.85 -4.13 -10.35
C PHE A 58 -7.08 -3.22 -10.27
N LEU A 59 -8.13 -3.52 -11.04
CA LEU A 59 -9.38 -2.76 -11.03
C LEU A 59 -10.09 -2.90 -9.68
N LYS A 60 -10.16 -4.11 -9.13
CA LYS A 60 -10.78 -4.36 -7.82
C LYS A 60 -10.02 -3.61 -6.72
N LEU A 61 -8.69 -3.71 -6.70
CA LEU A 61 -7.84 -3.00 -5.75
C LEU A 61 -8.02 -1.48 -5.89
N GLY A 62 -8.14 -0.96 -7.12
CA GLY A 62 -8.41 0.46 -7.35
C GLY A 62 -9.78 0.92 -6.81
N ILE A 63 -10.84 0.13 -7.04
CA ILE A 63 -12.18 0.42 -6.49
C ILE A 63 -12.16 0.41 -4.96
N GLU A 64 -11.54 -0.61 -4.37
CA GLU A 64 -11.38 -0.74 -2.92
C GLU A 64 -10.58 0.43 -2.34
N HIS A 65 -9.53 0.86 -3.05
CA HIS A 65 -8.73 2.02 -2.66
C HIS A 65 -9.53 3.34 -2.67
N ILE A 66 -10.35 3.60 -3.70
CA ILE A 66 -11.20 4.80 -3.73
C ILE A 66 -12.25 4.77 -2.61
N LEU A 67 -12.77 3.58 -2.27
CA LEU A 67 -13.78 3.42 -1.22
C LEU A 67 -13.23 3.59 0.19
N ILE A 68 -11.97 3.20 0.42
CA ILE A 68 -11.31 3.25 1.75
C ILE A 68 -10.45 4.51 1.90
N GLY A 69 -10.00 5.09 0.79
CA GLY A 69 -9.20 6.31 0.71
C GLY A 69 -10.01 7.57 0.95
N PHE A 70 -10.24 7.91 2.22
CA PHE A 70 -10.91 9.16 2.61
C PHE A 70 -10.21 10.41 2.05
N ASP A 71 -8.90 10.34 1.85
CA ASP A 71 -8.08 11.39 1.23
C ASP A 71 -8.53 11.71 -0.21
N HIS A 72 -8.83 10.69 -1.03
CA HIS A 72 -9.31 10.87 -2.41
C HIS A 72 -10.71 11.48 -2.43
N LEU A 73 -11.60 10.96 -1.58
CA LEU A 73 -12.97 11.46 -1.49
C LEU A 73 -12.98 12.91 -0.98
N LEU A 74 -12.19 13.23 0.04
CA LEU A 74 -12.04 14.58 0.56
C LEU A 74 -11.46 15.54 -0.48
N PHE A 75 -10.43 15.10 -1.21
CA PHE A 75 -9.84 15.90 -2.30
C PHE A 75 -10.87 16.18 -3.40
N LEU A 76 -11.59 15.15 -3.85
CA LEU A 76 -12.62 15.29 -4.89
C LEU A 76 -13.77 16.17 -4.39
N CYS A 77 -14.26 15.97 -3.17
CA CYS A 77 -15.29 16.82 -2.57
C CYS A 77 -14.83 18.28 -2.46
N ALA A 78 -13.58 18.53 -2.06
CA ALA A 78 -13.01 19.87 -2.02
C ALA A 78 -12.98 20.50 -3.43
N LEU A 79 -12.58 19.76 -4.46
CA LEU A 79 -12.61 20.26 -5.84
C LEU A 79 -14.04 20.56 -6.31
N LEU A 80 -15.01 19.74 -5.94
CA LEU A 80 -16.40 19.85 -6.38
C LEU A 80 -17.19 20.96 -5.68
N ILE A 81 -16.90 21.26 -4.40
CA ILE A 81 -17.62 22.27 -3.62
C ILE A 81 -17.63 23.66 -4.27
N GLY A 82 -16.52 24.06 -4.90
CA GLY A 82 -16.45 25.38 -5.55
C GLY A 82 -16.93 25.37 -7.01
N VAL A 83 -17.44 24.25 -7.52
CA VAL A 83 -17.98 24.11 -8.88
C VAL A 83 -19.50 23.99 -8.81
N ARG A 84 -20.21 25.02 -9.27
CA ARG A 84 -21.69 25.06 -9.23
C ARG A 84 -22.36 24.49 -10.48
N GLN A 85 -21.58 24.16 -11.52
CA GLN A 85 -22.07 23.70 -12.81
C GLN A 85 -21.70 22.23 -13.06
N ILE A 86 -22.63 21.47 -13.65
CA ILE A 86 -22.46 20.03 -13.89
C ILE A 86 -21.41 19.73 -14.97
N LYS A 87 -21.29 20.60 -15.99
CA LYS A 87 -20.32 20.43 -17.09
C LYS A 87 -18.86 20.45 -16.60
N PRO A 88 -18.39 21.49 -15.87
CA PRO A 88 -17.04 21.52 -15.30
C PRO A 88 -16.78 20.41 -14.28
N MET A 89 -17.81 20.02 -13.52
CA MET A 89 -17.74 18.91 -12.56
C MET A 89 -17.37 17.58 -13.25
N LEU A 90 -18.05 17.23 -14.34
CA LEU A 90 -17.74 16.01 -15.09
C LEU A 90 -16.33 16.06 -15.70
N TRP A 91 -15.90 17.21 -16.19
CA TRP A 91 -14.54 17.39 -16.71
C TRP A 91 -13.47 17.20 -15.63
N ILE A 92 -13.67 17.76 -14.44
CA ILE A 92 -12.75 17.60 -13.30
C ILE A 92 -12.64 16.13 -12.90
N ILE A 93 -13.78 15.43 -12.74
CA ILE A 93 -13.79 14.00 -12.40
C ILE A 93 -13.07 13.19 -13.47
N THR A 94 -13.32 13.49 -14.75
CA THR A 94 -12.68 12.80 -15.88
C THR A 94 -11.17 13.04 -15.89
N CYS A 95 -10.71 14.28 -15.74
CA CYS A 95 -9.28 14.61 -15.67
C CYS A 95 -8.59 13.92 -14.49
N PHE A 96 -9.20 13.94 -13.31
CA PHE A 96 -8.68 13.26 -12.12
C PHE A 96 -8.56 11.75 -12.34
N THR A 97 -9.61 11.12 -12.86
CA THR A 97 -9.67 9.68 -13.11
C THR A 97 -8.64 9.27 -14.16
N LEU A 98 -8.50 10.06 -15.23
CA LEU A 98 -7.55 9.82 -16.31
C LEU A 98 -6.11 9.95 -15.80
N ALA A 99 -5.79 11.02 -15.07
CA ALA A 99 -4.48 11.21 -14.45
C ALA A 99 -4.11 10.05 -13.51
N HIS A 100 -5.04 9.69 -12.62
CA HIS A 100 -4.85 8.59 -11.68
C HIS A 100 -4.59 7.25 -12.40
N SER A 101 -5.38 6.97 -13.44
CA SER A 101 -5.21 5.76 -14.26
C SER A 101 -3.86 5.73 -14.98
N VAL A 102 -3.41 6.87 -15.49
CA VAL A 102 -2.09 7.00 -16.14
C VAL A 102 -0.97 6.69 -15.15
N THR A 103 -1.02 7.21 -13.93
CA THR A 103 0.00 6.91 -12.91
C THR A 103 -0.01 5.46 -12.45
N LEU A 104 -1.18 4.83 -12.38
CA LEU A 104 -1.25 3.40 -12.09
C LEU A 104 -0.65 2.57 -13.22
N ALA A 105 -0.92 2.91 -14.47
CA ALA A 105 -0.28 2.26 -15.61
C ALA A 105 1.25 2.44 -15.59
N LEU A 106 1.73 3.67 -15.34
CA LEU A 106 3.17 3.97 -15.21
C LEU A 106 3.85 3.17 -14.09
N SER A 107 3.19 3.06 -12.94
CA SER A 107 3.73 2.29 -11.82
C SER A 107 3.67 0.78 -12.07
N ALA A 108 2.59 0.27 -12.68
CA ALA A 108 2.47 -1.14 -13.05
C ALA A 108 3.55 -1.54 -14.08
N LEU A 109 3.90 -0.63 -14.99
CA LEU A 109 4.99 -0.80 -15.94
C LEU A 109 6.39 -0.58 -15.33
N ASN A 110 6.50 -0.28 -14.03
CA ASN A 110 7.75 0.03 -13.32
C ASN A 110 8.55 1.20 -13.95
N ILE A 111 7.90 2.12 -14.66
CA ILE A 111 8.57 3.25 -15.34
C ILE A 111 8.92 4.36 -14.33
N VAL A 112 8.02 4.65 -13.39
CA VAL A 112 8.19 5.70 -12.39
C VAL A 112 7.90 5.14 -11.00
N MET A 113 8.83 5.33 -10.07
CA MET A 113 8.72 4.84 -8.70
C MET A 113 8.91 5.99 -7.72
N LEU A 114 7.84 6.36 -7.02
CA LEU A 114 7.89 7.34 -5.93
C LEU A 114 7.72 6.63 -4.59
N SER A 115 8.44 7.12 -3.57
CA SER A 115 8.28 6.64 -2.19
C SER A 115 7.02 7.22 -1.56
N SER A 116 6.23 6.40 -0.87
CA SER A 116 5.03 6.81 -0.12
C SER A 116 5.32 7.92 0.88
N ARG A 117 6.53 7.94 1.47
CA ARG A 117 6.98 9.01 2.39
C ARG A 117 6.95 10.41 1.78
N LEU A 118 7.06 10.53 0.46
CA LEU A 118 6.94 11.80 -0.24
C LEU A 118 5.51 12.05 -0.71
N VAL A 119 4.83 10.99 -1.17
CA VAL A 119 3.50 11.10 -1.77
C VAL A 119 2.44 11.41 -0.72
N GLU A 120 2.48 10.80 0.46
CA GLU A 120 1.50 11.03 1.54
C GLU A 120 1.46 12.50 2.01
N PRO A 121 2.59 13.17 2.32
CA PRO A 121 2.58 14.61 2.64
C PRO A 121 2.10 15.48 1.47
N LEU A 122 2.44 15.10 0.23
CA LEU A 122 2.00 15.83 -0.97
C LEU A 122 0.48 15.72 -1.17
N ILE A 123 -0.12 14.57 -0.89
CA ILE A 123 -1.58 14.40 -0.91
C ILE A 123 -2.24 15.25 0.18
N ALA A 124 -1.71 15.23 1.40
CA ALA A 124 -2.24 16.10 2.47
C ALA A 124 -2.14 17.58 2.08
N LEU A 125 -1.02 17.98 1.48
CA LEU A 125 -0.81 19.35 0.99
C LEU A 125 -1.79 19.71 -0.13
N SER A 126 -2.09 18.81 -1.06
CA SER A 126 -3.03 19.10 -2.16
C SER A 126 -4.44 19.41 -1.63
N ILE A 127 -4.90 18.69 -0.60
CA ILE A 127 -6.18 18.96 0.06
C ILE A 127 -6.17 20.34 0.71
N ILE A 128 -5.10 20.71 1.42
CA ILE A 128 -4.96 22.02 2.06
C ILE A 128 -5.00 23.12 1.00
N VAL A 129 -4.26 22.96 -0.11
CA VAL A 129 -4.22 23.94 -1.20
C VAL A 129 -5.62 24.14 -1.79
N VAL A 130 -6.35 23.08 -2.11
CA VAL A 130 -7.71 23.19 -2.67
C VAL A 130 -8.69 23.77 -1.64
N ALA A 131 -8.56 23.41 -0.37
CA ALA A 131 -9.40 23.95 0.70
C ALA A 131 -9.18 25.46 0.89
N VAL A 132 -7.92 25.90 0.91
CA VAL A 132 -7.54 27.32 0.96
C VAL A 132 -8.09 28.04 -0.27
N GLU A 133 -7.90 27.47 -1.46
CA GLU A 133 -8.41 28.08 -2.69
C GLU A 133 -9.93 28.27 -2.67
N ASN A 134 -10.69 27.29 -2.18
CA ASN A 134 -12.14 27.43 -2.02
C ASN A 134 -12.55 28.55 -1.06
N ILE A 135 -11.75 28.87 -0.06
CA ILE A 135 -12.03 29.97 0.89
C ILE A 135 -11.80 31.32 0.20
N PHE A 136 -10.70 31.47 -0.53
CA PHE A 136 -10.31 32.73 -1.15
C PHE A 136 -10.97 32.99 -2.50
N ARG A 137 -11.33 31.94 -3.24
CA ARG A 137 -11.93 32.02 -4.59
C ARG A 137 -13.24 31.22 -4.61
N LYS A 138 -14.35 31.93 -4.66
CA LYS A 138 -15.71 31.34 -4.66
C LYS A 138 -16.16 30.81 -6.03
N GLU A 139 -15.47 31.18 -7.12
CA GLU A 139 -15.83 30.77 -8.48
C GLU A 139 -14.80 29.80 -9.06
N ALA A 140 -15.29 28.85 -9.84
CA ALA A 140 -14.45 27.88 -10.52
C ALA A 140 -13.74 28.52 -11.72
N THR A 141 -12.45 28.83 -11.55
CA THR A 141 -11.57 29.21 -12.66
C THR A 141 -11.04 27.97 -13.39
N THR A 142 -10.52 28.18 -14.60
CA THR A 142 -9.87 27.14 -15.43
C THR A 142 -8.75 26.40 -14.70
N ASP A 143 -8.17 26.99 -13.66
CA ASP A 143 -7.08 26.45 -12.85
C ASP A 143 -7.44 25.13 -12.16
N ARG A 144 -8.73 24.89 -11.89
CA ARG A 144 -9.21 23.66 -11.26
C ARG A 144 -8.98 22.41 -12.11
N TYR A 145 -8.95 22.53 -13.44
CA TYR A 145 -8.65 21.40 -14.31
C TYR A 145 -7.19 20.96 -14.18
N TRP A 146 -6.27 21.93 -14.05
CA TRP A 146 -4.86 21.66 -13.81
C TRP A 146 -4.62 21.07 -12.42
N MET A 147 -5.33 21.54 -11.40
CA MET A 147 -5.28 20.95 -10.07
C MET A 147 -5.81 19.53 -10.06
N ALA A 148 -6.95 19.27 -10.72
CA ALA A 148 -7.53 17.94 -10.82
C ALA A 148 -6.59 16.95 -11.53
N GLY A 149 -5.98 17.37 -12.65
CA GLY A 149 -5.02 16.54 -13.37
C GLY A 149 -3.70 16.37 -12.60
N GLY A 150 -3.07 17.48 -12.20
CA GLY A 150 -1.76 17.49 -11.57
C GLY A 150 -1.74 16.80 -10.21
N PHE A 151 -2.67 17.15 -9.32
CA PHE A 151 -2.78 16.45 -8.04
C PHE A 151 -3.30 15.02 -8.23
N GLY A 152 -4.15 14.75 -9.24
CA GLY A 152 -4.59 13.39 -9.57
C GLY A 152 -3.44 12.44 -9.93
N LEU A 153 -2.41 12.93 -10.64
CA LEU A 153 -1.18 12.16 -10.90
C LEU A 153 -0.46 11.84 -9.58
N ILE A 154 -0.21 12.85 -8.75
CA ILE A 154 0.47 12.67 -7.45
C ILE A 154 -0.31 11.68 -6.58
N HIS A 155 -1.64 11.79 -6.58
CA HIS A 155 -2.52 10.93 -5.80
C HIS A 155 -2.42 9.47 -6.24
N GLY A 156 -2.36 9.20 -7.55
CA GLY A 156 -2.24 7.83 -8.07
C GLY A 156 -0.92 7.14 -7.73
N PHE A 157 0.16 7.89 -7.47
CA PHE A 157 1.40 7.31 -6.94
C PHE A 157 1.26 6.79 -5.51
N GLY A 158 0.31 7.31 -4.72
CA GLY A 158 0.09 6.87 -3.34
C GLY A 158 -0.40 5.43 -3.31
N PHE A 159 -1.40 5.12 -4.13
CA PHE A 159 -1.94 3.78 -4.28
C PHE A 159 -0.95 2.78 -4.88
N ALA A 160 -0.25 3.20 -5.94
CA ALA A 160 0.80 2.42 -6.58
C ALA A 160 1.86 1.90 -5.60
N SER A 161 2.20 2.69 -4.58
CA SER A 161 3.16 2.28 -3.56
C SER A 161 2.64 1.16 -2.65
N VAL A 162 1.35 1.20 -2.27
CA VAL A 162 0.69 0.21 -1.40
C VAL A 162 0.49 -1.13 -2.12
N LEU A 163 0.11 -1.08 -3.40
CA LEU A 163 0.02 -2.27 -4.25
C LEU A 163 1.32 -3.06 -4.27
N ARG A 164 2.44 -2.34 -4.31
CA ARG A 164 3.78 -2.91 -4.35
C ARG A 164 4.18 -3.54 -3.01
N ASP A 165 3.81 -2.91 -1.89
CA ASP A 165 4.01 -3.49 -0.55
C ASP A 165 3.16 -4.76 -0.32
N THR A 166 2.07 -4.92 -1.08
CA THR A 166 1.17 -6.09 -1.00
C THR A 166 1.65 -7.26 -1.89
N GLY A 167 2.70 -7.09 -2.70
CA GLY A 167 3.42 -8.20 -3.33
C GLY A 167 2.90 -8.68 -4.69
N LEU A 168 2.33 -7.79 -5.51
CA LEU A 168 2.22 -7.98 -6.97
C LEU A 168 3.38 -7.29 -7.71
#